data_AF-A0A7Y8TYJ8-F1
#
_entry.id   AF-A0A7Y8TYJ8-F1
#
_cell.length_a   1.000
_cell.length_b   1.000
_cell.length_c   1.000
_cell.angle_alpha   90.00
_cell.angle_beta   90.00
_cell.angle_gamma   90.00
#
_symmetry.space_group_name_H-M   'P 1'
#
loop_
_entity.id
_entity.type
_entity.pdbx_description
1 polymer ?
#
loop_
_entity_poly.entity_id
_entity_poly.type
_entity_poly.pdbx_seq_one_letter_code
_entity_poly.pdbx_strand_id
1 'polypeptide(L)'
;MKGFIFALRKQNYDYHSTVFNLLKSLNIKDFTPNHTDSKPLLFHVNGEYIICRTSAEVAGIPLTEQVLEVNVGDLLEGTVTLPRDTPKLTMDKQQFDEFVKNKGRKPKYAESHKYTRLTDDEIPKYATKLLEKAGLDIQELKFTDGGYHLISGREKSIKSVDIHFTVKVHNLAQFEHAWFNGIGRNKTYGFGMIRAVKL
;
A
#
# COMPACT_ATOMS: atom_id res chain seq x y z
N MET A 1 -8.07 -4.96 -16.74
CA MET A 1 -8.31 -3.97 -15.66
C MET A 1 -8.00 -2.59 -16.18
N LYS A 2 -8.79 -1.56 -15.84
CA LYS A 2 -8.62 -0.18 -16.29
C LYS A 2 -8.53 0.76 -15.09
N GLY A 3 -7.55 1.65 -15.06
CA GLY A 3 -7.40 2.67 -14.03
C GLY A 3 -6.94 4.00 -14.61
N PHE A 4 -7.04 5.06 -13.82
CA PHE A 4 -6.68 6.40 -14.24
C PHE A 4 -5.49 6.88 -13.42
N ILE A 5 -4.45 7.31 -14.12
CA ILE A 5 -3.17 7.74 -13.56
C ILE A 5 -3.06 9.25 -13.66
N PHE A 6 -2.65 9.89 -12.56
CA PHE A 6 -2.24 11.29 -12.57
C PHE A 6 -1.01 11.47 -11.69
N ALA A 7 -0.24 12.52 -11.98
CA ALA A 7 1.01 12.80 -11.29
C ALA A 7 0.91 14.14 -10.56
N LEU A 8 1.39 14.19 -9.32
CA LEU A 8 1.53 15.41 -8.53
C LEU A 8 2.99 15.64 -8.23
N ARG A 9 3.45 16.89 -8.33
CA ARG A 9 4.78 17.24 -7.82
C ARG A 9 4.73 17.23 -6.29
N LYS A 10 5.74 16.64 -5.65
CA LYS A 10 5.90 16.69 -4.20
C LYS A 10 6.04 18.15 -3.77
N GLN A 11 5.27 18.53 -2.76
CA GLN A 11 5.43 19.82 -2.08
C GLN A 11 6.30 19.68 -0.82
N ASN A 12 6.33 18.48 -0.24
CA ASN A 12 7.13 18.11 0.92
C ASN A 12 7.20 16.57 1.01
N TYR A 13 7.76 16.05 2.11
CA TYR A 13 7.82 14.61 2.38
C TYR A 13 6.49 13.99 2.85
N ASP A 14 5.44 14.82 3.08
CA ASP A 14 4.10 14.37 3.45
C ASP A 14 3.24 14.13 2.19
N TYR A 15 3.39 12.94 1.64
CA TYR A 15 2.68 12.50 0.45
C TYR A 15 1.17 12.45 0.66
N HIS A 16 0.74 12.10 1.88
CA HIS A 16 -0.67 12.04 2.24
C HIS A 16 -1.31 13.42 2.09
N SER A 17 -0.77 14.43 2.78
CA SER A 17 -1.31 15.78 2.72
C SER A 17 -1.27 16.33 1.30
N THR A 18 -0.21 16.08 0.53
CA THR A 18 -0.11 16.55 -0.86
C THR A 18 -1.27 16.04 -1.71
N VAL A 19 -1.57 14.74 -1.63
CA VAL A 19 -2.66 14.12 -2.43
C VAL A 19 -4.03 14.57 -1.93
N PHE A 20 -4.29 14.47 -0.63
CA PHE A 20 -5.63 14.71 -0.08
C PHE A 20 -5.99 16.20 -0.01
N ASN A 21 -5.02 17.12 0.10
CA ASN A 21 -5.30 18.56 0.01
C ASN A 21 -5.73 18.97 -1.40
N LEU A 22 -5.18 18.36 -2.45
CA LEU A 22 -5.65 18.60 -3.82
C LEU A 22 -7.09 18.14 -4.00
N LEU A 23 -7.39 16.90 -3.58
CA LEU A 23 -8.75 16.38 -3.68
C LEU A 23 -9.74 17.25 -2.90
N LYS A 24 -9.34 17.71 -1.72
CA LYS A 24 -10.12 18.66 -0.92
C LYS A 24 -10.31 20.00 -1.63
N SER A 25 -9.28 20.58 -2.23
CA SER A 25 -9.37 21.88 -2.93
C SER A 25 -10.25 21.81 -4.18
N LEU A 26 -10.33 20.63 -4.82
CA LEU A 26 -11.21 20.36 -5.95
C LEU A 26 -12.61 19.87 -5.54
N ASN A 27 -12.90 19.83 -4.23
CA ASN A 27 -14.16 19.32 -3.66
C ASN A 27 -14.49 17.87 -4.08
N ILE A 28 -13.47 17.03 -4.25
CA ILE A 28 -13.60 15.63 -4.66
C ILE A 28 -13.67 14.75 -3.41
N LYS A 29 -14.83 14.12 -3.19
CA LYS A 29 -15.10 13.31 -1.99
C LYS A 29 -15.01 11.81 -2.25
N ASP A 30 -15.05 11.40 -3.52
CA ASP A 30 -15.04 10.01 -3.97
C ASP A 30 -13.92 9.16 -3.38
N PHE A 31 -12.77 9.74 -3.03
CA PHE A 31 -11.61 8.98 -2.52
C PHE A 31 -11.39 9.16 -1.01
N THR A 32 -12.36 9.76 -0.32
CA THR A 32 -12.28 9.98 1.13
C THR A 32 -12.83 8.77 1.90
N PRO A 33 -12.20 8.35 3.01
CA PRO A 33 -12.62 7.16 3.76
C PRO A 33 -14.05 7.20 4.32
N ASN A 34 -14.63 8.40 4.44
CA ASN A 34 -15.94 8.61 5.05
C ASN A 34 -17.07 8.71 4.00
N HIS A 35 -16.76 8.54 2.72
CA HIS A 35 -17.76 8.54 1.65
C HIS A 35 -18.36 7.14 1.48
N THR A 36 -19.69 7.03 1.39
CA THR A 36 -20.39 5.74 1.23
C THR A 36 -19.94 4.97 -0.01
N ASP A 37 -19.63 5.69 -1.08
CA ASP A 37 -19.15 5.13 -2.35
C ASP A 37 -17.67 5.42 -2.54
N SER A 38 -16.86 5.25 -1.48
CA SER A 38 -15.43 5.55 -1.57
C SER A 38 -14.77 4.67 -2.62
N LYS A 39 -14.12 5.28 -3.60
CA LYS A 39 -13.35 4.64 -4.65
C LYS A 39 -11.90 4.45 -4.19
N PRO A 40 -11.22 3.37 -4.60
CA PRO A 40 -9.82 3.17 -4.29
C PRO A 40 -8.94 4.26 -4.90
N LEU A 41 -8.05 4.81 -4.07
CA LEU A 41 -6.96 5.68 -4.45
C LEU A 41 -5.67 5.10 -3.86
N LEU A 42 -4.73 4.79 -4.73
CA LEU A 42 -3.37 4.42 -4.36
C LEU A 42 -2.40 5.40 -4.96
N PHE A 43 -1.23 5.49 -4.34
CA PHE A 43 -0.15 6.21 -4.96
C PHE A 43 1.19 5.62 -4.57
N HIS A 44 2.20 5.90 -5.38
CA HIS A 44 3.59 5.69 -5.05
C HIS A 44 4.40 6.94 -5.36
N VAL A 45 5.65 6.90 -4.95
CA VAL A 45 6.61 7.97 -5.15
C VAL A 45 7.60 7.57 -6.25
N ASN A 46 7.92 8.51 -7.13
CA ASN A 46 8.95 8.36 -8.16
C ASN A 46 9.71 9.69 -8.31
N GLY A 47 10.93 9.77 -7.77
CA GLY A 47 11.69 11.02 -7.75
C GLY A 47 10.91 12.15 -7.09
N GLU A 48 10.71 13.27 -7.80
CA GLU A 48 9.98 14.45 -7.33
C GLU A 48 8.45 14.34 -7.49
N TYR A 49 7.94 13.20 -7.95
CA TYR A 49 6.52 13.02 -8.27
C TYR A 49 5.85 11.96 -7.39
N ILE A 50 4.57 12.19 -7.13
CA ILE A 50 3.63 11.23 -6.57
C ILE A 50 2.75 10.77 -7.72
N ILE A 51 2.82 9.48 -8.05
CA ILE A 51 2.03 8.88 -9.12
C ILE A 51 0.83 8.20 -8.47
N CYS A 52 -0.36 8.69 -8.78
CA CYS A 52 -1.62 8.21 -8.23
C CYS A 52 -2.34 7.30 -9.22
N ARG A 53 -3.05 6.29 -8.71
CA ARG A 53 -3.98 5.44 -9.45
C ARG A 53 -5.34 5.46 -8.80
N THR A 54 -6.37 5.61 -9.63
CA THR A 54 -7.76 5.58 -9.24
C THR A 54 -8.56 4.62 -10.12
N SER A 55 -9.69 4.13 -9.61
CA SER A 55 -10.62 3.30 -10.38
C SER A 55 -11.65 4.09 -11.18
N ALA A 56 -11.68 5.42 -11.05
CA ALA A 56 -12.57 6.30 -11.79
C ALA A 56 -11.86 7.61 -12.12
N GLU A 57 -12.34 8.28 -13.18
CA GLU A 57 -11.84 9.59 -13.56
C GLU A 57 -11.97 10.61 -12.44
N VAL A 58 -11.00 11.52 -12.38
CA VAL A 58 -10.94 12.59 -11.41
C VAL A 58 -11.12 13.91 -12.15
N ALA A 59 -12.32 14.47 -12.09
CA ALA A 59 -12.63 15.72 -12.79
C ALA A 59 -11.69 16.85 -12.34
N GLY A 60 -11.21 17.64 -13.30
CA GLY A 60 -10.31 18.76 -13.03
C GLY A 60 -8.84 18.39 -12.84
N ILE A 61 -8.46 17.11 -13.01
CA ILE A 61 -7.06 16.66 -12.99
C ILE A 61 -6.71 16.04 -14.35
N PRO A 62 -5.64 16.51 -15.03
CA PRO A 62 -5.12 15.84 -16.21
C PRO A 62 -4.72 14.40 -15.87
N LEU A 63 -5.28 13.44 -16.60
CA LEU A 63 -5.13 12.02 -16.33
C LEU A 63 -4.78 11.24 -17.60
N THR A 64 -4.18 10.08 -17.40
CA THR A 64 -3.90 9.09 -18.44
C THR A 64 -4.58 7.79 -18.07
N GLU A 65 -5.27 7.19 -19.04
CA GLU A 65 -5.83 5.85 -18.88
C GLU A 65 -4.73 4.80 -18.93
N GLN A 66 -4.72 3.91 -17.94
CA GLN A 66 -3.86 2.74 -17.89
C GLN A 66 -4.73 1.49 -17.98
N VAL A 67 -4.48 0.67 -19.01
CA VAL A 67 -5.09 -0.64 -19.16
C VAL A 67 -4.03 -1.71 -18.91
N LEU A 68 -4.35 -2.66 -18.04
CA LEU A 68 -3.55 -3.87 -17.82
C LEU A 68 -4.43 -5.07 -18.19
N GLU A 69 -4.17 -5.64 -19.37
CA GLU A 69 -4.85 -6.81 -19.91
C GLU A 69 -4.14 -8.08 -19.44
N VAL A 70 -4.79 -8.84 -18.56
CA VAL A 70 -4.21 -10.01 -17.89
C VAL A 70 -5.26 -11.09 -17.71
N ASN A 71 -4.83 -12.33 -17.83
CA ASN A 71 -5.60 -13.53 -17.59
C ASN A 71 -4.90 -14.40 -16.55
N VAL A 72 -5.63 -15.38 -16.01
CA VAL A 72 -5.01 -16.45 -15.23
C VAL A 72 -3.98 -17.17 -16.10
N GLY A 73 -2.79 -17.34 -15.55
CA GLY A 73 -1.65 -17.95 -16.21
C GLY A 73 -0.65 -16.98 -16.81
N ASP A 74 -1.01 -15.71 -16.98
CA ASP A 74 -0.09 -14.70 -17.53
C ASP A 74 1.06 -14.41 -16.56
N LEU A 75 2.24 -14.17 -17.14
CA LEU A 75 3.43 -13.74 -16.43
C LEU A 75 3.49 -12.22 -16.39
N LEU A 76 3.79 -11.68 -15.21
CA LEU A 76 3.95 -10.26 -14.96
C LEU A 76 5.31 -10.01 -14.33
N GLU A 77 5.94 -8.90 -14.72
CA GLU A 77 7.02 -8.31 -13.95
C GLU A 77 6.57 -6.98 -13.36
N GLY A 78 7.19 -6.57 -12.27
CA GLY A 78 6.84 -5.30 -11.67
C GLY A 78 7.51 -4.98 -10.36
N THR A 79 7.05 -3.89 -9.74
CA THR A 79 7.58 -3.42 -8.48
C THR A 79 6.46 -2.99 -7.55
N VAL A 80 6.60 -3.26 -6.25
CA VAL A 80 5.75 -2.71 -5.19
C VAL A 80 6.60 -2.21 -4.02
N THR A 81 6.28 -1.02 -3.54
CA THR A 81 6.95 -0.43 -2.36
C THR A 81 6.17 -0.82 -1.11
N LEU A 82 6.83 -1.46 -0.14
CA LEU A 82 6.22 -1.93 1.10
C LEU A 82 6.87 -1.30 2.34
N PRO A 83 6.12 -1.16 3.46
CA PRO A 83 6.69 -0.67 4.70
C PRO A 83 7.54 -1.76 5.36
N ARG A 84 8.79 -1.42 5.67
CA ARG A 84 9.69 -2.28 6.46
C ARG A 84 9.35 -2.22 7.95
N ASP A 85 8.79 -1.11 8.42
CA ASP A 85 8.31 -0.99 9.79
C ASP A 85 6.86 -1.51 9.87
N THR A 86 6.68 -2.68 10.49
CA THR A 86 5.38 -3.36 10.61
C THR A 86 4.99 -3.57 12.07
N PRO A 87 3.70 -3.46 12.43
CA PRO A 87 3.26 -3.72 13.79
C PRO A 87 3.25 -5.23 14.07
N LYS A 88 4.08 -5.67 15.02
CA LYS A 88 4.09 -7.04 15.54
C LYS A 88 3.30 -7.08 16.85
N LEU A 89 2.56 -8.19 17.05
CA LEU A 89 1.92 -8.48 18.33
C LEU A 89 3.05 -8.68 19.36
N THR A 90 3.07 -7.85 20.39
CA THR A 90 4.07 -7.92 21.47
C THR A 90 3.48 -8.39 22.79
N MET A 91 2.16 -8.57 22.83
CA MET A 91 1.45 -9.05 24.01
C MET A 91 1.19 -10.54 23.86
N ASP A 92 1.76 -11.34 24.76
CA ASP A 92 1.44 -12.77 24.85
C ASP A 92 0.08 -13.00 25.53
N LYS A 93 -0.35 -14.26 25.60
CA LYS A 93 -1.65 -14.63 26.17
C LYS A 93 -1.77 -14.24 27.65
N GLN A 94 -0.70 -14.41 28.43
CA GLN A 94 -0.73 -14.12 29.86
C GLN A 94 -0.85 -12.61 30.10
N GLN A 95 -0.06 -11.81 29.37
CA GLN A 95 -0.13 -10.35 29.42
C GLN A 95 -1.49 -9.84 28.96
N PHE A 96 -2.12 -10.51 27.98
CA PHE A 96 -3.47 -10.18 27.52
C PHE A 96 -4.52 -10.42 28.60
N ASP A 97 -4.50 -11.60 29.24
CA ASP A 97 -5.45 -11.98 30.27
C ASP A 97 -5.32 -11.07 31.51
N GLU A 98 -4.08 -10.73 31.90
CA GLU A 98 -3.80 -9.75 32.95
C GLU A 98 -4.31 -8.35 32.59
N PHE A 99 -4.14 -7.91 31.34
CA PHE A 99 -4.66 -6.62 30.88
C PHE A 99 -6.18 -6.56 30.99
N VAL A 100 -6.89 -7.60 30.54
CA VAL A 100 -8.36 -7.66 30.60
C VAL A 100 -8.84 -7.65 32.05
N LYS A 101 -8.20 -8.44 32.93
CA LYS A 101 -8.51 -8.47 34.36
C LYS A 101 -8.34 -7.10 35.03
N ASN A 102 -7.25 -6.39 34.71
CA ASN A 102 -6.90 -5.12 35.36
C ASN A 102 -7.66 -3.91 34.77
N LYS A 103 -8.00 -3.93 33.48
CA LYS A 103 -8.61 -2.79 32.78
C LYS A 103 -10.09 -2.97 32.46
N GLY A 104 -10.65 -4.17 32.63
CA GLY A 104 -12.06 -4.47 32.33
C GLY A 104 -12.43 -4.37 30.84
N ARG A 105 -11.44 -4.32 29.95
CA ARG A 105 -11.62 -4.21 28.49
C ARG A 105 -10.50 -4.92 27.74
N LYS A 106 -10.76 -5.25 26.47
CA LYS A 106 -9.71 -5.73 25.55
C LYS A 106 -8.69 -4.62 25.26
N PRO A 107 -7.39 -4.96 25.07
CA PRO A 107 -6.38 -4.00 24.67
C PRO A 107 -6.70 -3.45 23.27
N LYS A 108 -6.49 -2.15 23.10
CA LYS A 108 -6.51 -1.49 21.80
C LYS A 108 -5.34 -1.98 20.97
N TYR A 109 -5.43 -1.82 19.64
CA TYR A 109 -4.38 -2.24 18.72
C TYR A 109 -2.99 -1.70 19.09
N ALA A 110 -2.91 -0.41 19.45
CA ALA A 110 -1.66 0.23 19.86
C ALA A 110 -1.10 -0.23 21.22
N GLU A 111 -1.92 -0.89 22.04
CA GLU A 111 -1.49 -1.43 23.35
C GLU A 111 -0.91 -2.85 23.21
N SER A 112 -1.41 -3.62 22.23
CA SER A 112 -0.97 -5.00 21.97
C SER A 112 0.08 -5.12 20.87
N HIS A 113 0.23 -4.10 20.01
CA HIS A 113 1.17 -4.12 18.90
C HIS A 113 2.18 -2.98 18.96
N LYS A 114 3.45 -3.31 18.73
CA LYS A 114 4.51 -2.32 18.53
C LYS A 114 5.03 -2.40 17.10
N TYR A 115 5.32 -1.24 16.52
CA TYR A 115 5.99 -1.17 15.23
C TYR A 115 7.43 -1.63 15.40
N THR A 116 7.81 -2.63 14.63
CA THR A 116 9.16 -3.19 14.57
C THR A 116 9.64 -3.19 13.13
N ARG A 117 10.90 -2.87 12.93
CA ARG A 117 11.55 -2.98 11.63
C ARG A 117 11.77 -4.45 11.29
N LEU A 118 11.36 -4.86 10.09
CA LEU A 118 11.66 -6.19 9.57
C LEU A 118 13.17 -6.33 9.32
N THR A 119 13.74 -7.47 9.71
CA THR A 119 15.10 -7.84 9.31
C THR A 119 15.14 -8.25 7.84
N ASP A 120 16.33 -8.30 7.23
CA ASP A 120 16.46 -8.69 5.83
C ASP A 120 15.94 -10.11 5.57
N ASP A 121 16.10 -11.02 6.54
CA ASP A 121 15.55 -12.39 6.49
C ASP A 121 14.02 -12.46 6.60
N GLU A 122 13.39 -11.45 7.18
CA GLU A 122 11.93 -11.38 7.32
C GLU A 122 11.24 -10.78 6.09
N ILE A 123 11.94 -9.94 5.31
CA ILE A 123 11.40 -9.25 4.15
C ILE A 123 10.86 -10.22 3.08
N PRO A 124 11.57 -11.29 2.68
CA PRO A 124 11.06 -12.25 1.70
C PRO A 124 9.74 -12.88 2.14
N LYS A 125 9.67 -13.37 3.39
CA LYS A 125 8.45 -13.99 3.94
C LYS A 125 7.28 -13.01 3.97
N TYR A 126 7.56 -11.75 4.31
CA TYR A 126 6.56 -10.69 4.31
C TYR A 126 6.02 -10.38 2.90
N ALA A 127 6.91 -10.22 1.93
CA ALA A 127 6.57 -9.95 0.54
C ALA A 127 5.80 -11.12 -0.09
N THR A 128 6.30 -12.35 0.08
CA THR A 128 5.68 -13.57 -0.44
C THR A 128 4.23 -13.69 0.01
N LYS A 129 3.98 -13.58 1.32
CA LYS A 129 2.64 -13.65 1.89
C LYS A 129 1.67 -12.61 1.29
N LEU A 130 2.16 -11.41 1.00
CA LEU A 130 1.32 -10.35 0.44
C LEU A 130 1.02 -10.54 -1.04
N LEU A 131 1.99 -11.02 -1.82
CA LEU A 131 1.83 -11.32 -3.24
C LEU A 131 0.95 -12.55 -3.47
N GLU A 132 1.16 -13.63 -2.71
CA GLU A 132 0.30 -14.82 -2.76
C GLU A 132 -1.15 -14.47 -2.41
N LYS A 133 -1.37 -13.67 -1.36
CA LYS A 133 -2.71 -13.18 -0.99
C LYS A 133 -3.34 -12.30 -2.07
N ALA A 134 -2.53 -11.72 -2.94
CA ALA A 134 -2.97 -10.93 -4.09
C ALA A 134 -3.25 -11.79 -5.33
N GLY A 135 -3.26 -13.13 -5.23
CA GLY A 135 -3.57 -13.99 -6.38
C GLY A 135 -2.38 -14.21 -7.32
N LEU A 136 -1.14 -14.07 -6.82
CA LEU A 136 0.09 -14.14 -7.60
C LEU A 136 1.00 -15.28 -7.13
N ASP A 137 1.47 -16.11 -8.06
CA ASP A 137 2.48 -17.13 -7.84
C ASP A 137 3.88 -16.59 -8.16
N ILE A 138 4.77 -16.62 -7.19
CA ILE A 138 6.09 -15.98 -7.29
C ILE A 138 7.06 -16.85 -8.10
N GLN A 139 7.67 -16.25 -9.11
CA GLN A 139 8.78 -16.84 -9.88
C GLN A 139 10.12 -16.31 -9.40
N GLU A 140 10.21 -14.99 -9.17
CA GLU A 140 11.42 -14.33 -8.72
C GLU A 140 11.07 -13.14 -7.82
N LEU A 141 11.90 -12.89 -6.80
CA LEU A 141 11.88 -11.66 -6.00
C LEU A 141 13.29 -11.09 -5.89
N LYS A 142 13.40 -9.77 -6.09
CA LYS A 142 14.57 -8.97 -5.78
C LYS A 142 14.17 -7.82 -4.86
N PHE A 143 15.06 -7.44 -3.97
CA PHE A 143 14.79 -6.45 -2.93
C PHE A 143 15.76 -5.29 -3.07
N THR A 144 15.25 -4.07 -2.96
CA THR A 144 16.07 -2.86 -2.89
C THR A 144 15.64 -2.03 -1.71
N ASP A 145 16.60 -1.59 -0.90
CA ASP A 145 16.31 -0.72 0.22
C ASP A 145 15.73 0.61 -0.27
N GLY A 146 14.54 0.95 0.22
CA GLY A 146 13.87 2.18 -0.12
C GLY A 146 14.23 3.33 0.82
N GLY A 147 13.70 4.52 0.53
CA GLY A 147 13.82 5.70 1.38
C GLY A 147 12.95 5.64 2.64
N TYR A 148 12.66 6.83 3.17
CA TYR A 148 11.73 7.02 4.28
C TYR A 148 10.50 7.79 3.81
N HIS A 149 9.32 7.38 4.24
CA HIS A 149 8.05 8.04 3.94
C HIS A 149 7.52 8.68 5.23
N LEU A 150 7.23 9.99 5.22
CA LEU A 150 6.70 10.64 6.42
C LEU A 150 5.21 10.32 6.61
N ILE A 151 4.85 10.11 7.87
CA ILE A 151 3.46 10.01 8.32
C ILE A 151 3.00 11.43 8.69
N SER A 152 2.03 11.94 7.93
CA SER A 152 1.36 13.21 8.21
C SER A 152 1.02 13.37 9.69
N GLY A 153 1.37 14.53 10.25
CA GLY A 153 1.00 14.93 11.61
C GLY A 153 1.67 14.17 12.76
N ARG A 154 2.71 13.37 12.52
CA ARG A 154 3.33 12.55 13.59
C ARG A 154 4.85 12.62 13.75
N GLU A 155 5.58 13.48 13.04
CA GLU A 155 7.07 13.52 13.04
C GLU A 155 7.71 12.11 12.93
N LYS A 156 6.98 11.16 12.33
CA LYS A 156 7.36 9.76 12.23
C LYS A 156 7.60 9.44 10.77
N SER A 157 8.69 8.75 10.50
CA SER A 157 9.03 8.22 9.19
C SER A 157 8.94 6.70 9.19
N ILE A 158 8.40 6.12 8.12
CA ILE A 158 8.39 4.67 7.88
C ILE A 158 9.47 4.34 6.86
N LYS A 159 10.37 3.41 7.19
CA LYS A 159 11.35 2.88 6.24
C LYS A 159 10.64 2.05 5.18
N SER A 160 10.97 2.23 3.91
CA SER A 160 10.44 1.46 2.80
C SER A 160 11.42 0.40 2.30
N VAL A 161 10.88 -0.59 1.61
CA VAL A 161 11.61 -1.56 0.79
C VAL A 161 10.87 -1.69 -0.54
N ASP A 162 11.60 -1.69 -1.64
CA ASP A 162 11.07 -1.97 -2.96
C ASP A 162 11.24 -3.46 -3.26
N ILE A 163 10.12 -4.09 -3.59
CA ILE A 163 10.06 -5.49 -4.02
C ILE A 163 9.89 -5.50 -5.52
N HIS A 164 10.91 -5.96 -6.23
CA HIS A 164 10.84 -6.26 -7.65
C HIS A 164 10.47 -7.72 -7.80
N PHE A 165 9.49 -8.01 -8.65
CA PHE A 165 8.92 -9.35 -8.75
C PHE A 165 8.75 -9.77 -10.21
N THR A 166 8.86 -11.08 -10.41
CA THR A 166 8.30 -11.79 -11.56
C THR A 166 7.31 -12.80 -11.00
N VAL A 167 6.06 -12.75 -11.46
CA VAL A 167 4.95 -13.53 -10.91
C VAL A 167 4.06 -14.08 -12.02
N LYS A 168 3.31 -15.13 -11.72
CA LYS A 168 2.24 -15.66 -12.56
C LYS A 168 0.89 -15.37 -11.90
N VAL A 169 -0.09 -14.92 -12.67
CA VAL A 169 -1.45 -14.70 -12.12
C VAL A 169 -2.12 -16.05 -11.91
N HIS A 170 -2.45 -16.42 -10.67
CA HIS A 170 -3.21 -17.64 -10.38
C HIS A 170 -4.67 -17.35 -10.05
N ASN A 171 -4.98 -16.17 -9.50
CA ASN A 171 -6.34 -15.75 -9.18
C ASN A 171 -6.59 -14.31 -9.64
N LEU A 172 -7.30 -14.18 -10.76
CA LEU A 172 -7.56 -12.89 -11.40
C LEU A 172 -8.38 -11.94 -10.51
N ALA A 173 -9.40 -12.44 -9.80
CA ALA A 173 -10.25 -11.60 -8.96
C ALA A 173 -9.50 -11.04 -7.75
N GLN A 174 -8.64 -11.86 -7.12
CA GLN A 174 -7.77 -11.39 -6.04
C GLN A 174 -6.73 -10.39 -6.55
N PHE A 175 -6.18 -10.63 -7.74
CA PHE A 175 -5.22 -9.73 -8.36
C PHE A 175 -5.84 -8.38 -8.72
N GLU A 176 -7.03 -8.38 -9.33
CA GLU A 176 -7.75 -7.16 -9.64
C GLU A 176 -8.07 -6.36 -8.38
N HIS A 177 -8.57 -7.02 -7.35
CA HIS A 177 -8.79 -6.39 -6.07
C HIS A 177 -7.50 -5.79 -5.49
N ALA A 178 -6.38 -6.51 -5.53
CA ALA A 178 -5.08 -6.03 -5.06
C ALA A 178 -4.50 -4.90 -5.92
N TRP A 179 -4.76 -4.90 -7.23
CA TRP A 179 -4.30 -3.87 -8.15
C TRP A 179 -4.96 -2.51 -7.90
N PHE A 180 -6.26 -2.50 -7.57
CA PHE A 180 -6.98 -1.27 -7.21
C PHE A 180 -6.78 -0.85 -5.75
N ASN A 181 -6.74 -1.81 -4.82
CA ASN A 181 -6.75 -1.52 -3.38
C ASN A 181 -5.38 -1.59 -2.72
N GLY A 182 -4.38 -2.09 -3.43
CA GLY A 182 -3.00 -2.21 -2.97
C GLY A 182 -2.82 -3.31 -1.93
N ILE A 183 -1.57 -3.71 -1.75
CA ILE A 183 -1.17 -4.73 -0.77
C ILE A 183 -0.48 -4.11 0.45
N GLY A 184 -0.49 -4.81 1.59
CA GLY A 184 0.17 -4.33 2.79
C GLY A 184 -0.55 -3.15 3.49
N ARG A 185 0.21 -2.43 4.34
CA ARG A 185 -0.28 -1.34 5.20
C ARG A 185 0.20 0.02 4.72
N ASN A 186 -0.31 1.09 5.34
CA ASN A 186 0.14 2.47 5.16
C ASN A 186 -0.03 2.99 3.71
N LYS A 187 -1.06 2.51 3.00
CA LYS A 187 -1.30 2.82 1.58
C LYS A 187 -1.47 4.30 1.29
N THR A 188 -2.05 5.02 2.26
CA THR A 188 -2.21 6.48 2.25
C THR A 188 -0.89 7.24 2.42
N TYR A 189 0.26 6.56 2.45
CA TYR A 189 1.60 7.13 2.57
C TYR A 189 2.54 6.63 1.46
N GLY A 190 2.00 6.19 0.31
CA GLY A 190 2.82 5.83 -0.85
C GLY A 190 3.24 4.36 -0.92
N PHE A 191 2.54 3.47 -0.19
CA PHE A 191 2.85 2.04 -0.10
C PHE A 191 1.79 1.18 -0.78
N GLY A 192 2.19 -0.02 -1.22
CA GLY A 192 1.27 -1.09 -1.60
C GLY A 192 0.72 -1.03 -3.02
N MET A 193 1.04 0.00 -3.80
CA MET A 193 0.66 0.11 -5.21
C MET A 193 1.49 -0.86 -6.07
N ILE A 194 0.84 -1.90 -6.62
CA ILE A 194 1.47 -2.87 -7.53
C ILE A 194 1.65 -2.22 -8.90
N ARG A 195 2.90 -2.01 -9.34
CA ARG A 195 3.24 -1.48 -10.67
C ARG A 195 3.71 -2.66 -11.53
N ALA A 196 2.81 -3.25 -12.30
CA ALA A 196 3.08 -4.45 -13.08
C ALA A 196 2.90 -4.21 -14.58
N VAL A 197 3.68 -4.91 -15.38
CA VAL A 197 3.54 -5.04 -16.82
C VAL A 197 3.47 -6.52 -17.17
N LYS A 198 2.76 -6.85 -18.25
CA LYS A 198 2.69 -8.21 -18.77
C LYS A 198 3.92 -8.52 -19.61
N LEU A 199 4.51 -9.70 -19.39
CA LEU A 199 5.64 -10.24 -20.16
C LEU A 199 5.17 -10.91 -21.46
#